data_AF-A0A5J4R7S0-F1
#
_entry.id   AF-A0A5J4R7S0-F1
#
_cell.length_a   1.000
_cell.length_b   1.000
_cell.length_c   1.000
_cell.angle_alpha   90.00
_cell.angle_beta   90.00
_cell.angle_gamma   90.00
#
_symmetry.space_group_name_H-M   'P 1'
#
loop_
_entity.id
_entity.type
_entity.pdbx_description
1 polymer ?
#
loop_
_entity_poly.entity_id
_entity_poly.type
_entity_poly.pdbx_seq_one_letter_code
_entity_poly.pdbx_strand_id
1 'polypeptide(L)'
;MVDFSANQSIDTLQAIYNKFVELFPTEKCNTKYEKTMKLLLLHYKDKNNDLFWNRVSPWYYENYDCSEWRRIIRRSIFGKVFTEIFDADNKCIIDDTLQKKKEEFYSENNSIDKIRKYDLSKQKQLIIYSDLVNIWEYGNIAFNGKLSENETRIFSNELRIFSLKSNFKNYNYKEFWKEVKDKNIDEELQKILDKYQIQC
;
A
#
# COMPACT_ATOMS: atom_id res chain seq x y z
N MET A 1 15.81 -18.09 0.46
CA MET A 1 14.72 -18.98 0.94
C MET A 1 15.17 -19.50 2.30
N VAL A 2 14.43 -19.23 3.38
CA VAL A 2 14.78 -19.75 4.72
C VAL A 2 14.64 -21.26 4.65
N ASP A 3 15.77 -21.94 4.54
CA ASP A 3 15.83 -23.39 4.50
C ASP A 3 15.77 -23.92 5.93
N PHE A 4 14.62 -24.46 6.32
CA PHE A 4 14.41 -25.12 7.61
C PHE A 4 15.11 -26.49 7.71
N SER A 5 15.66 -27.00 6.60
CA SER A 5 16.49 -28.20 6.57
C SER A 5 17.99 -27.89 6.64
N ALA A 6 18.38 -26.63 6.49
CA ALA A 6 19.71 -26.16 6.83
C ALA A 6 19.82 -26.03 8.36
N ASN A 7 20.93 -26.51 8.94
CA ASN A 7 21.27 -26.24 10.34
C ASN A 7 21.53 -24.73 10.52
N GLN A 8 20.46 -23.94 10.65
CA GLN A 8 20.57 -22.52 10.94
C GLN A 8 21.10 -22.34 12.36
N SER A 9 22.09 -21.46 12.52
CA SER A 9 22.60 -21.14 13.86
C SER A 9 21.51 -20.44 14.69
N ILE A 10 21.61 -20.59 16.01
CA ILE A 10 20.74 -19.88 16.96
C ILE A 10 20.81 -18.37 16.72
N ASP A 11 21.99 -17.85 16.41
CA ASP A 11 22.19 -16.42 16.12
C ASP A 11 21.39 -15.94 14.90
N THR A 12 21.33 -16.75 13.84
CA THR A 12 20.53 -16.45 12.65
C THR A 12 19.04 -16.46 12.97
N LEU A 13 18.56 -17.46 13.72
CA LEU A 13 17.16 -17.53 14.15
C LEU A 13 16.78 -16.36 15.06
N GLN A 14 17.69 -15.96 15.96
CA GLN A 14 17.50 -14.82 16.85
C GLN A 14 17.46 -13.50 16.06
N ALA A 15 18.30 -13.33 15.04
CA ALA A 15 18.29 -12.16 14.17
C ALA A 15 16.98 -12.04 13.37
N ILE A 16 16.51 -13.16 12.79
CA ILE A 16 15.22 -13.22 12.08
C ILE A 16 14.07 -12.87 13.05
N TYR A 17 14.07 -13.47 14.25
CA TYR A 17 13.06 -13.19 15.27
C TYR A 17 13.06 -11.71 15.70
N ASN A 18 14.23 -11.15 16.02
CA ASN A 18 14.35 -9.75 16.43
C ASN A 18 13.85 -8.81 15.33
N LYS A 19 14.19 -9.09 14.08
CA LYS A 19 13.70 -8.32 12.94
C LYS A 19 12.21 -8.52 12.70
N PHE A 20 11.67 -9.72 12.92
CA PHE A 20 10.23 -9.95 12.93
C PHE A 20 9.56 -9.07 14.00
N VAL A 21 10.07 -9.03 15.23
CA VAL A 21 9.49 -8.17 16.28
C VAL A 21 9.57 -6.68 15.92
N GLU A 22 10.64 -6.25 15.25
CA GLU A 22 10.79 -4.87 14.77
C GLU A 22 9.81 -4.51 13.65
N LEU A 23 9.63 -5.41 12.69
CA LEU A 23 8.66 -5.26 11.59
C LEU A 23 7.22 -5.36 12.09
N PHE A 24 6.97 -6.18 13.11
CA PHE A 24 5.67 -6.53 13.68
C PHE A 24 5.65 -6.25 15.18
N PRO A 25 5.77 -4.98 15.61
CA PRO A 25 5.75 -4.64 17.03
C PRO A 25 4.42 -5.09 17.63
N THR A 26 4.43 -5.58 18.87
CA THR A 26 3.21 -6.04 19.58
C THR A 26 2.36 -4.86 20.06
N GLU A 27 2.99 -3.74 20.37
CA GLU A 27 2.33 -2.49 20.77
C GLU A 27 1.73 -1.76 19.55
N LYS A 28 0.72 -0.91 19.78
CA LYS A 28 0.12 -0.06 18.73
C LYS A 28 1.04 1.13 18.43
N CYS A 29 2.15 0.88 17.78
CA CYS A 29 3.10 1.92 17.37
C CYS A 29 3.03 2.09 15.85
N ASN A 30 2.72 3.31 15.40
CA ASN A 30 2.73 3.68 13.97
C ASN A 30 4.18 3.88 13.48
N THR A 31 4.96 2.80 13.47
CA THR A 31 6.39 2.81 13.13
C THR A 31 6.61 3.04 11.63
N LYS A 32 7.83 3.44 11.26
CA LYS A 32 8.24 3.49 9.84
C LYS A 32 7.97 2.15 9.14
N TYR A 33 8.33 1.05 9.78
CA TYR A 33 8.19 -0.30 9.23
C TYR A 33 6.73 -0.72 9.02
N GLU A 34 5.82 -0.35 9.92
CA GLU A 34 4.38 -0.59 9.71
C GLU A 34 3.88 0.13 8.44
N LYS A 35 4.29 1.38 8.25
CA LYS A 35 3.91 2.15 7.04
C LYS A 35 4.52 1.54 5.78
N THR A 36 5.82 1.22 5.80
CA THR A 36 6.50 0.56 4.66
C THR A 36 5.82 -0.76 4.32
N MET A 37 5.49 -1.58 5.32
CA MET A 37 4.81 -2.86 5.11
C MET A 37 3.41 -2.67 4.51
N LYS A 38 2.61 -1.73 5.02
CA LYS A 38 1.28 -1.42 4.45
C LYS A 38 1.37 -0.97 3.00
N LEU A 39 2.35 -0.14 2.67
CA LEU A 39 2.61 0.29 1.30
C LEU A 39 3.03 -0.88 0.42
N LEU A 40 3.98 -1.70 0.89
CA LEU A 40 4.48 -2.86 0.17
C LEU A 40 3.34 -3.82 -0.17
N LEU A 41 2.45 -4.08 0.79
CA LEU A 41 1.31 -4.96 0.60
C LEU A 41 0.36 -4.48 -0.51
N LEU A 42 0.30 -3.18 -0.84
CA LEU A 42 -0.51 -2.66 -1.97
C LEU A 42 -0.07 -3.25 -3.31
N HIS A 43 1.15 -3.77 -3.41
CA HIS A 43 1.69 -4.36 -4.65
C HIS A 43 1.49 -5.87 -4.74
N TYR A 44 0.93 -6.51 -3.71
CA TYR A 44 0.70 -7.96 -3.72
C TYR A 44 -0.79 -8.27 -3.89
N LYS A 45 -1.04 -9.34 -4.62
CA LYS A 45 -2.32 -10.03 -4.66
C LYS A 45 -2.10 -11.49 -4.33
N ASP A 46 -3.06 -12.12 -3.68
CA ASP A 46 -3.00 -13.56 -3.50
C ASP A 46 -3.49 -14.32 -4.74
N LYS A 47 -3.47 -15.66 -4.68
CA LYS A 47 -3.85 -16.53 -5.81
C LYS A 47 -5.32 -16.40 -6.22
N ASN A 48 -6.16 -15.89 -5.33
CA ASN A 48 -7.58 -15.62 -5.57
C ASN A 48 -7.81 -14.17 -5.98
N ASN A 49 -6.74 -13.41 -6.25
CA ASN A 49 -6.77 -11.97 -6.51
C ASN A 49 -7.29 -11.17 -5.29
N ASP A 50 -7.22 -11.76 -4.08
CA ASP A 50 -7.56 -11.06 -2.84
C ASP A 50 -6.46 -10.07 -2.49
N LEU A 51 -6.91 -8.92 -2.00
CA LEU A 51 -6.08 -7.81 -1.59
C LEU A 51 -5.80 -7.90 -0.09
N PHE A 52 -4.74 -7.23 0.32
CA PHE A 52 -4.31 -7.27 1.72
C PHE A 52 -5.29 -6.57 2.67
N TRP A 53 -6.12 -5.67 2.13
CA TRP A 53 -7.24 -5.08 2.83
C TRP A 53 -8.52 -5.88 2.63
N ASN A 54 -9.43 -5.80 3.59
CA ASN A 54 -10.73 -6.44 3.48
C ASN A 54 -11.83 -5.41 3.47
N ARG A 55 -12.82 -5.64 2.62
CA ARG A 55 -14.04 -4.86 2.71
C ARG A 55 -14.74 -5.19 4.03
N VAL A 56 -15.12 -4.18 4.79
CA VAL A 56 -15.80 -4.34 6.09
C VAL A 56 -17.20 -3.75 6.05
N SER A 57 -18.07 -4.28 6.91
CA SER A 57 -19.41 -3.75 7.07
C SER A 57 -19.36 -2.36 7.72
N PRO A 58 -20.33 -1.48 7.43
CA PRO A 58 -21.43 -1.68 6.49
C PRO A 58 -21.00 -1.68 5.02
N TRP A 59 -21.53 -2.62 4.22
CA TRP A 59 -21.11 -2.85 2.83
C TRP A 59 -21.53 -1.71 1.89
N TYR A 60 -22.48 -0.85 2.25
CA TYR A 60 -22.94 0.24 1.38
C TYR A 60 -21.92 1.38 1.20
N TYR A 61 -20.75 1.35 1.87
CA TYR A 61 -19.70 2.38 1.76
C TYR A 61 -18.33 1.89 1.27
N GLU A 62 -18.24 0.74 0.59
CA GLU A 62 -16.94 0.17 0.13
C GLU A 62 -15.78 0.41 1.14
N ASN A 63 -16.06 0.14 2.43
CA ASN A 63 -15.11 0.37 3.51
C ASN A 63 -14.03 -0.69 3.46
N TYR A 64 -12.77 -0.30 3.58
CA TYR A 64 -11.66 -1.22 3.67
C TYR A 64 -10.95 -1.09 5.00
N ASP A 65 -10.90 -2.20 5.74
CA ASP A 65 -10.10 -2.32 6.95
C ASP A 65 -8.68 -2.67 6.55
N CYS A 66 -7.81 -1.69 6.79
CA CYS A 66 -6.35 -1.79 6.66
C CYS A 66 -5.66 -1.63 8.04
N SER A 67 -6.46 -1.51 9.11
CA SER A 67 -5.99 -1.27 10.47
C SER A 67 -5.38 -2.53 11.08
N GLU A 68 -5.95 -3.69 10.73
CA GLU A 68 -5.51 -4.99 11.20
C GLU A 68 -4.62 -5.70 10.18
N TRP A 69 -3.58 -5.02 9.71
CA TRP A 69 -2.59 -5.63 8.81
C TRP A 69 -1.95 -6.89 9.43
N ARG A 70 -1.95 -7.03 10.76
CA ARG A 70 -1.54 -8.24 11.49
C ARG A 70 -2.44 -9.46 11.22
N ARG A 71 -3.73 -9.27 10.88
CA ARG A 71 -4.61 -10.37 10.44
C ARG A 71 -4.15 -11.01 9.12
N ILE A 72 -3.30 -10.31 8.36
CA ILE A 72 -2.76 -10.75 7.07
C ILE A 72 -1.67 -11.81 7.26
N ILE A 73 -1.04 -11.93 8.44
CA ILE A 73 -0.07 -13.00 8.76
C ILE A 73 -0.65 -14.39 8.45
N ARG A 74 -1.98 -14.53 8.52
CA ARG A 74 -2.71 -15.79 8.24
C ARG A 74 -3.02 -16.05 6.77
N ARG A 75 -2.71 -15.12 5.86
CA ARG A 75 -2.97 -15.26 4.42
C ARG A 75 -1.73 -15.76 3.69
N SER A 76 -1.94 -16.54 2.63
CA SER A 76 -0.87 -17.10 1.80
C SER A 76 0.08 -16.03 1.23
N ILE A 77 -0.43 -14.83 1.02
CA ILE A 77 0.31 -13.65 0.55
C ILE A 77 1.43 -13.24 1.51
N PHE A 78 1.23 -13.44 2.82
CA PHE A 78 2.19 -13.04 3.84
C PHE A 78 3.49 -13.83 3.73
N GLY A 79 3.41 -15.14 3.53
CA GLY A 79 4.58 -15.98 3.35
C GLY A 79 5.43 -15.50 2.17
N LYS A 80 4.79 -15.15 1.04
CA LYS A 80 5.47 -14.60 -0.13
C LYS A 80 6.18 -13.27 0.17
N VAL A 81 5.46 -12.31 0.75
CA VAL A 81 6.02 -10.99 1.11
C VAL A 81 7.17 -11.18 2.10
N PHE A 82 6.95 -11.99 3.14
CA PHE A 82 7.94 -12.26 4.16
C PHE A 82 9.20 -12.90 3.57
N THR A 83 9.09 -13.80 2.59
CA THR A 83 10.29 -14.35 1.92
C THR A 83 10.99 -13.35 1.01
N GLU A 84 10.28 -12.36 0.46
CA GLU A 84 10.86 -11.38 -0.47
C GLU A 84 11.53 -10.19 0.24
N ILE A 85 11.19 -9.93 1.51
CA ILE A 85 11.78 -8.85 2.31
C ILE A 85 13.04 -9.28 3.06
N PHE A 86 13.47 -10.54 2.94
CA PHE A 86 14.73 -11.04 3.49
C PHE A 86 15.60 -11.56 2.35
N ASP A 87 16.87 -11.15 2.33
CA ASP A 87 17.84 -11.61 1.34
C ASP A 87 18.44 -12.99 1.71
N ALA A 88 19.44 -13.43 0.94
CA ALA A 88 20.12 -14.71 1.16
C ALA A 88 20.86 -14.78 2.51
N ASP A 89 21.25 -13.62 3.06
CA ASP A 89 21.97 -13.49 4.33
C ASP A 89 21.02 -13.21 5.51
N ASN A 90 19.70 -13.34 5.31
CA ASN A 90 18.64 -13.03 6.27
C ASN A 90 18.63 -11.57 6.75
N LYS A 91 19.17 -10.64 5.94
CA LYS A 91 19.02 -9.21 6.19
C LYS A 91 17.67 -8.74 5.64
N CYS A 92 16.96 -7.94 6.44
CA CYS A 92 15.72 -7.34 5.99
C CYS A 92 15.98 -6.19 5.01
N ILE A 93 15.40 -6.31 3.83
CA ILE A 93 15.53 -5.41 2.68
C ILE A 93 14.17 -4.79 2.31
N ILE A 94 13.26 -4.62 3.28
CA ILE A 94 11.87 -4.19 3.03
C ILE A 94 11.77 -2.87 2.24
N ASP A 95 12.66 -1.91 2.50
CA ASP A 95 12.67 -0.62 1.79
C ASP A 95 13.09 -0.84 0.31
N ASP A 96 14.08 -1.69 0.06
CA ASP A 96 14.53 -2.05 -1.30
C ASP A 96 13.46 -2.86 -2.04
N THR A 97 12.78 -3.78 -1.36
CA THR A 97 11.65 -4.54 -1.93
C THR A 97 10.50 -3.60 -2.31
N LEU A 98 10.16 -2.63 -1.45
CA LEU A 98 9.14 -1.62 -1.77
C LEU A 98 9.57 -0.75 -2.96
N GLN A 99 10.82 -0.31 -2.99
CA GLN A 99 11.38 0.48 -4.08
C GLN A 99 11.24 -0.29 -5.41
N LYS A 100 11.68 -1.54 -5.46
CA LYS A 100 11.54 -2.42 -6.63
C LYS A 100 10.08 -2.58 -7.07
N LYS A 101 9.16 -2.78 -6.13
CA LYS A 101 7.72 -2.92 -6.43
C LYS A 101 7.12 -1.64 -7.02
N LYS A 102 7.61 -0.47 -6.62
CA LYS A 102 7.23 0.81 -7.22
C LYS A 102 7.83 0.99 -8.61
N GLU A 103 9.10 0.64 -8.80
CA GLU A 103 9.75 0.66 -10.12
C GLU A 103 9.02 -0.24 -11.13
N GLU A 104 8.68 -1.48 -10.73
CA GLU A 104 7.86 -2.40 -11.52
C GLU A 104 6.50 -1.75 -11.89
N PHE A 105 5.80 -1.17 -10.91
CA PHE A 105 4.52 -0.52 -11.12
C PHE A 105 4.61 0.67 -12.08
N TYR A 106 5.58 1.58 -11.92
CA TYR A 106 5.72 2.76 -12.77
C TYR A 106 6.35 2.46 -14.13
N SER A 107 7.07 1.33 -14.27
CA SER A 107 7.49 0.81 -15.57
C SER A 107 6.29 0.36 -16.42
N GLU A 108 5.29 -0.28 -15.79
CA GLU A 108 4.04 -0.64 -16.47
C GLU A 108 3.16 0.59 -16.79
N ASN A 109 3.16 1.58 -15.89
CA ASN A 109 2.34 2.79 -15.96
C ASN A 109 3.20 4.03 -16.25
N ASN A 110 4.06 3.93 -17.26
CA ASN A 110 5.16 4.87 -17.54
C ASN A 110 4.79 6.22 -18.19
N SER A 111 3.51 6.59 -18.20
CA SER A 111 3.07 7.90 -18.67
C SER A 111 1.83 8.35 -17.92
N ILE A 112 1.61 9.67 -17.88
CA ILE A 112 0.41 10.26 -17.26
C ILE A 112 -0.87 9.70 -17.91
N ASP A 113 -0.89 9.53 -19.24
CA ASP A 113 -2.04 8.96 -19.94
C ASP A 113 -2.35 7.52 -19.50
N LYS A 114 -1.32 6.69 -19.28
CA LYS A 114 -1.50 5.34 -18.74
C LYS A 114 -1.99 5.37 -17.29
N ILE A 115 -1.46 6.29 -16.49
CA ILE A 115 -1.89 6.53 -15.10
C ILE A 115 -3.36 6.98 -15.02
N ARG A 116 -3.87 7.70 -16.02
CA ARG A 116 -5.25 8.24 -16.05
C ARG A 116 -6.29 7.33 -16.69
N LYS A 117 -5.87 6.16 -17.20
CA LYS A 117 -6.72 5.24 -17.97
C LYS A 117 -7.98 4.81 -17.18
N TYR A 118 -9.11 4.72 -17.88
CA TYR A 118 -10.45 4.48 -17.32
C TYR A 118 -10.64 3.12 -16.61
N ASP A 119 -9.66 2.20 -16.69
CA ASP A 119 -9.72 0.85 -16.15
C ASP A 119 -8.75 0.58 -15.00
N LEU A 120 -8.10 1.61 -14.43
CA LEU A 120 -7.27 1.40 -13.26
C LEU A 120 -8.09 0.87 -12.09
N SER A 121 -7.62 -0.23 -11.52
CA SER A 121 -8.25 -0.82 -10.33
C SER A 121 -8.07 0.11 -9.13
N LYS A 122 -9.01 0.03 -8.18
CA LYS A 122 -8.95 0.75 -6.89
C LYS A 122 -7.60 0.61 -6.19
N GLN A 123 -6.97 -0.55 -6.31
CA GLN A 123 -5.64 -0.82 -5.77
C GLN A 123 -4.58 0.08 -6.40
N LYS A 124 -4.57 0.18 -7.73
CA LYS A 124 -3.60 1.03 -8.43
C LYS A 124 -3.82 2.51 -8.11
N GLN A 125 -5.08 2.95 -8.01
CA GLN A 125 -5.43 4.30 -7.55
C GLN A 125 -4.84 4.59 -6.16
N LEU A 126 -4.93 3.62 -5.22
CA LEU A 126 -4.34 3.75 -3.88
C LEU A 126 -2.81 3.80 -3.90
N ILE A 127 -2.14 3.03 -4.76
CA ILE A 127 -0.67 3.10 -4.91
C ILE A 127 -0.26 4.52 -5.29
N ILE A 128 -0.91 5.10 -6.30
CA ILE A 128 -0.60 6.46 -6.78
C ILE A 128 -0.91 7.50 -5.71
N TYR A 129 -2.06 7.40 -5.04
CA TYR A 129 -2.38 8.29 -3.92
C TYR A 129 -1.40 8.16 -2.76
N SER A 130 -0.85 6.98 -2.52
CA SER A 130 0.15 6.76 -1.47
C SER A 130 1.49 7.45 -1.73
N ASP A 131 1.80 7.75 -3.00
CA ASP A 131 2.97 8.53 -3.40
C ASP A 131 2.70 10.05 -3.38
N LEU A 132 1.44 10.48 -3.53
CA LEU A 132 1.05 11.88 -3.49
C LEU A 132 0.77 12.41 -2.08
N VAL A 133 0.21 11.56 -1.20
CA VAL A 133 -0.23 11.90 0.16
C VAL A 133 -0.08 10.73 1.11
N ASN A 134 -0.06 11.02 2.42
CA ASN A 134 -0.06 9.98 3.44
C ASN A 134 -1.46 9.37 3.64
N ILE A 135 -1.80 8.36 2.84
CA ILE A 135 -3.12 7.69 2.88
C ILE A 135 -3.41 6.95 4.20
N TRP A 136 -2.38 6.66 4.99
CA TRP A 136 -2.47 5.89 6.23
C TRP A 136 -2.57 6.74 7.50
N GLU A 137 -2.67 8.07 7.37
CA GLU A 137 -2.68 8.98 8.52
C GLU A 137 -3.78 8.65 9.55
N TYR A 138 -4.97 8.22 9.08
CA TYR A 138 -6.11 7.95 9.96
C TYR A 138 -6.53 6.48 10.09
N GLY A 139 -5.91 5.58 9.33
CA GLY A 139 -6.01 4.13 9.53
C GLY A 139 -6.97 3.41 8.56
N ASN A 140 -8.24 3.82 8.50
CA ASN A 140 -9.23 3.15 7.64
C ASN A 140 -9.39 3.86 6.29
N ILE A 141 -9.50 3.09 5.22
CA ILE A 141 -9.75 3.64 3.87
C ILE A 141 -11.17 3.35 3.45
N ALA A 142 -11.82 4.32 2.84
CA ALA A 142 -13.18 4.19 2.33
C ALA A 142 -13.29 4.69 0.89
N PHE A 143 -14.16 4.06 0.11
CA PHE A 143 -14.53 4.51 -1.23
C PHE A 143 -16.01 4.89 -1.26
N ASN A 144 -16.35 6.03 -1.88
CA ASN A 144 -17.73 6.43 -2.12
C ASN A 144 -17.95 6.69 -3.61
N GLY A 145 -18.91 5.95 -4.18
CA GLY A 145 -19.20 5.93 -5.60
C GLY A 145 -19.86 7.19 -6.18
N LYS A 146 -20.24 8.18 -5.35
CA LYS A 146 -20.88 9.41 -5.83
C LYS A 146 -19.84 10.51 -6.07
N LEU A 147 -19.50 10.73 -7.34
CA LEU A 147 -18.89 11.98 -7.80
C LEU A 147 -19.97 12.92 -8.34
N SER A 148 -19.73 14.24 -8.26
CA SER A 148 -20.52 15.18 -9.03
C SER A 148 -20.06 15.15 -10.49
N GLU A 149 -20.98 15.37 -11.43
CA GLU A 149 -20.71 15.34 -12.88
C GLU A 149 -19.60 16.31 -13.34
N ASN A 150 -19.29 17.34 -12.55
CA ASN A 150 -18.31 18.38 -12.87
C ASN A 150 -16.97 18.24 -12.10
N GLU A 151 -16.77 17.19 -11.31
CA GLU A 151 -15.52 16.99 -10.57
C GLU A 151 -14.47 16.31 -11.45
N THR A 152 -13.58 17.09 -12.07
CA THR A 152 -12.35 16.56 -12.69
C THR A 152 -11.42 16.06 -11.59
N ARG A 153 -10.97 14.80 -11.69
CA ARG A 153 -10.04 14.17 -10.74
C ARG A 153 -8.80 13.62 -11.45
N ILE A 154 -7.93 12.93 -10.71
CA ILE A 154 -6.75 12.29 -11.29
C ILE A 154 -7.19 11.18 -12.24
N PHE A 155 -8.09 10.30 -11.78
CA PHE A 155 -8.57 9.18 -12.58
C PHE A 155 -9.97 9.44 -13.12
N SER A 156 -10.19 9.00 -14.35
CA SER A 156 -11.46 9.14 -15.03
C SER A 156 -12.56 8.23 -14.45
N ASN A 157 -12.18 7.13 -13.80
CA ASN A 157 -13.07 6.23 -13.06
C ASN A 157 -12.92 6.34 -11.53
N GLU A 158 -12.38 7.47 -11.04
CA GLU A 158 -12.10 7.64 -9.62
C GLU A 158 -13.39 7.59 -8.78
N LEU A 159 -13.32 6.98 -7.60
CA LEU A 159 -14.34 7.14 -6.57
C LEU A 159 -13.83 8.08 -5.50
N ARG A 160 -14.68 8.69 -4.67
CA ARG A 160 -14.16 9.48 -3.55
C ARG A 160 -13.44 8.55 -2.58
N ILE A 161 -12.15 8.78 -2.37
CA ILE A 161 -11.31 7.98 -1.47
C ILE A 161 -11.04 8.78 -0.20
N PHE A 162 -11.25 8.17 0.96
CA PHE A 162 -11.07 8.82 2.26
C PHE A 162 -10.16 8.00 3.18
N SER A 163 -9.43 8.71 4.05
CA SER A 163 -8.89 8.15 5.29
C SER A 163 -9.78 8.59 6.47
N LEU A 164 -10.21 7.64 7.31
CA LEU A 164 -11.16 7.87 8.41
C LEU A 164 -10.48 7.62 9.76
N LYS A 165 -10.61 8.55 10.71
CA LYS A 165 -10.12 8.36 12.11
C LYS A 165 -10.93 7.33 12.90
N SER A 166 -12.17 7.08 12.50
CA SER A 166 -13.12 6.20 13.19
C SER A 166 -14.06 5.52 12.20
N ASN A 167 -15.08 4.83 12.71
CA ASN A 167 -16.21 4.39 11.90
C ASN A 167 -16.89 5.61 11.23
N PHE A 168 -17.49 5.39 10.05
CA PHE A 168 -18.07 6.35 9.09
C PHE A 168 -19.05 7.43 9.62
N LYS A 169 -19.33 7.45 10.93
CA LYS A 169 -20.34 8.31 11.56
C LYS A 169 -19.85 9.70 11.95
N ASN A 170 -18.53 9.95 11.98
CA ASN A 170 -17.97 11.23 12.40
C ASN A 170 -17.33 11.96 11.22
N TYR A 171 -17.50 13.29 11.15
CA TYR A 171 -16.91 14.20 10.14
C TYR A 171 -15.37 14.27 10.16
N ASN A 172 -14.70 13.35 10.85
CA ASN A 172 -13.24 13.26 10.95
C ASN A 172 -12.68 12.37 9.84
N TYR A 173 -12.73 12.88 8.62
CA TYR A 173 -12.17 12.24 7.44
C TYR A 173 -11.25 13.18 6.66
N LYS A 174 -10.28 12.62 5.96
CA LYS A 174 -9.53 13.29 4.88
C LYS A 174 -9.88 12.65 3.56
N GLU A 175 -10.36 13.44 2.61
CA GLU A 175 -10.54 12.99 1.24
C GLU A 175 -9.24 13.20 0.47
N PHE A 176 -8.71 12.17 -0.17
CA PHE A 176 -7.39 12.24 -0.82
C PHE A 176 -7.35 13.28 -1.93
N TRP A 177 -8.40 13.38 -2.74
CA TRP A 177 -8.51 14.41 -3.76
C TRP A 177 -8.38 15.84 -3.19
N LYS A 178 -8.99 16.12 -2.03
CA LYS A 178 -8.93 17.46 -1.42
C LYS A 178 -7.52 17.86 -0.98
N GLU A 179 -6.66 16.90 -0.69
CA GLU A 179 -5.27 17.15 -0.28
C GLU A 179 -4.34 17.43 -1.49
N VAL A 180 -4.79 17.12 -2.71
CA VAL A 180 -3.98 17.22 -3.92
C VAL A 180 -4.56 18.14 -5.00
N LYS A 181 -5.87 18.43 -4.96
CA LYS A 181 -6.59 19.19 -6.01
C LYS A 181 -6.01 20.56 -6.33
N ASP A 182 -5.37 21.22 -5.37
CA ASP A 182 -4.82 22.56 -5.52
C ASP A 182 -3.34 22.51 -5.98
N LYS A 183 -2.78 21.31 -6.16
CA LYS A 183 -1.45 21.08 -6.73
C LYS A 183 -1.53 20.96 -8.25
N ASN A 184 -0.42 21.23 -8.92
CA ASN A 184 -0.25 20.85 -10.32
C ASN A 184 -0.07 19.32 -10.42
N ILE A 185 -1.19 18.59 -10.53
CA ILE A 185 -1.19 17.12 -10.52
C ILE A 185 -0.28 16.53 -11.59
N ASP A 186 -0.24 17.11 -12.78
CA ASP A 186 0.59 16.56 -13.87
C ASP A 186 2.07 16.70 -13.58
N GLU A 187 2.48 17.81 -12.96
CA GLU A 187 3.86 17.99 -12.50
C GLU A 187 4.21 17.01 -11.36
N GLU A 188 3.30 16.78 -10.41
CA GLU A 188 3.52 15.84 -9.31
C GLU A 188 3.60 14.39 -9.82
N LEU A 189 2.73 14.01 -10.76
CA LEU A 189 2.79 12.70 -11.41
C LEU A 189 4.06 12.53 -12.23
N GLN A 190 4.50 13.58 -12.93
CA GLN A 190 5.76 13.53 -13.68
C GLN A 190 6.96 13.34 -12.74
N LYS A 191 7.02 14.07 -11.62
CA LYS A 191 8.06 13.86 -10.60
C LYS A 191 8.10 12.43 -10.07
N ILE A 192 6.93 11.82 -9.87
CA ILE A 192 6.82 10.41 -9.45
C ILE A 192 7.34 9.49 -10.54
N LEU A 193 6.94 9.70 -11.80
CA LEU A 193 7.43 8.92 -12.93
C LEU A 193 8.95 9.03 -13.06
N ASP A 194 9.51 10.24 -13.03
CA ASP A 194 10.95 10.49 -13.14
C ASP A 194 11.73 9.83 -11.99
N LYS A 195 11.15 9.78 -10.79
CA LYS A 195 11.75 9.12 -9.63
C LYS A 195 11.86 7.60 -9.79
N TYR A 196 10.91 6.97 -10.48
CA TYR A 196 10.79 5.51 -10.57
C TYR A 196 11.10 4.93 -11.95
N GLN A 197 11.28 5.78 -12.96
CA GLN A 197 11.83 5.39 -14.25
C GLN A 197 13.35 5.33 -14.13
N ILE A 198 13.88 4.10 -14.22
CA ILE A 198 15.32 3.90 -14.39
C ILE A 198 15.68 4.49 -15.75
N GLN A 199 16.64 5.43 -15.78
CA GLN A 199 17.33 5.77 -17.01
C GLN A 199 18.05 4.50 -17.48
N CYS A 200 17.42 3.77 -18.40
CA CYS A 200 18.06 2.67 -19.12
C CYS A 200 19.24 3.18 -19.95
#